data_AF-A0A7V5N149-F1
#
_entry.id   AF-A0A7V5N149-F1
#
_cell.length_a   1.000
_cell.length_b   1.000
_cell.length_c   1.000
_cell.angle_alpha   90.00
_cell.angle_beta   90.00
_cell.angle_gamma   90.00
#
_symmetry.space_group_name_H-M   'P 1'
#
loop_
_entity.id
_entity.type
_entity.pdbx_description
1 polymer ?
#
loop_
_entity_poly.entity_id
_entity_poly.type
_entity_poly.pdbx_seq_one_letter_code
_entity_poly.pdbx_strand_id
1 'polypeptide(L)'
;MAFPLLLLALEGKVIPRYTRPEMGRIWEPETRLRTWLDIEIAICEAWAELGEIPMEALGPIRERASFSVKRVEEIERVTRHDVIAFVTCVAESIGPEGRYLHLGVTSSDILDTSMAISLRDAADLIIEGLGGLLQVLETMALEHRHTVMIGR
;
A
#
# COMPACT_ATOMS: atom_id res chain seq x y z
N MET A 1 -34.62 -17.76 -20.11
CA MET A 1 -34.59 -17.07 -18.81
C MET A 1 -33.15 -17.10 -18.31
N ALA A 2 -32.45 -15.98 -18.48
CA ALA A 2 -31.05 -15.86 -18.11
C ALA A 2 -30.94 -15.81 -16.58
N PHE A 3 -30.24 -16.79 -16.01
CA PHE A 3 -29.75 -16.74 -14.65
C PHE A 3 -28.79 -15.54 -14.56
N PRO A 4 -29.05 -14.53 -13.72
CA PRO A 4 -28.21 -13.34 -13.70
C PRO A 4 -26.85 -13.71 -13.12
N LEU A 5 -25.82 -13.62 -13.95
CA LEU A 5 -24.53 -12.91 -13.82
C LEU A 5 -24.11 -12.24 -12.49
N LEU A 6 -24.69 -12.60 -11.34
CA LEU A 6 -24.35 -12.01 -10.04
C LEU A 6 -23.15 -12.69 -9.36
N LEU A 7 -22.74 -13.86 -9.84
CA LEU A 7 -21.62 -14.61 -9.25
C LEU A 7 -20.24 -14.32 -9.89
N LEU A 8 -20.18 -13.50 -10.94
CA LEU A 8 -18.94 -13.19 -11.68
C LEU A 8 -18.32 -11.83 -11.34
N ALA A 9 -18.82 -11.13 -10.31
CA ALA A 9 -18.32 -9.82 -9.87
C ALA A 9 -17.71 -9.85 -8.45
N LEU A 10 -17.17 -10.98 -8.01
CA LEU A 10 -16.32 -11.06 -6.81
C LEU A 10 -14.83 -11.09 -7.22
N GLU A 11 -14.42 -10.11 -8.03
CA GLU A 11 -13.01 -9.73 -8.11
C GLU A 11 -12.62 -9.10 -6.77
N GLY A 12 -12.16 -9.90 -5.79
CA GLY A 12 -11.28 -9.51 -4.67
C GLY A 12 -11.64 -8.28 -3.81
N LYS A 13 -12.81 -7.67 -3.98
CA LYS A 13 -13.19 -6.42 -3.32
C LYS A 13 -13.76 -6.74 -1.94
N VAL A 14 -13.06 -6.28 -0.91
CA VAL A 14 -13.58 -6.16 0.46
C VAL A 14 -14.97 -5.50 0.36
N ILE A 15 -15.99 -6.11 0.98
CA ILE A 15 -17.38 -5.68 0.81
C ILE A 15 -17.51 -4.23 1.31
N PRO A 16 -17.77 -3.23 0.44
CA PRO A 16 -17.70 -1.80 0.82
C PRO A 16 -18.60 -1.43 2.00
N ARG A 17 -19.69 -2.19 2.20
CA ARG A 17 -20.60 -2.03 3.34
C ARG A 17 -19.92 -2.27 4.70
N TYR A 18 -18.91 -3.14 4.77
CA TYR A 18 -18.25 -3.56 6.02
C TYR A 18 -16.84 -3.00 6.16
N THR A 19 -16.23 -2.55 5.07
CA THR A 19 -14.89 -1.95 5.10
C THR A 19 -14.92 -0.59 5.76
N ARG A 20 -14.17 -0.44 6.87
CA ARG A 20 -13.93 0.89 7.45
C ARG A 20 -13.09 1.73 6.48
N PRO A 21 -13.35 3.03 6.29
CA PRO A 21 -12.61 3.88 5.36
C PRO A 21 -11.09 3.86 5.60
N GLU A 22 -10.63 3.83 6.85
CA GLU A 22 -9.20 3.72 7.18
C GLU A 22 -8.56 2.42 6.68
N MET A 23 -9.25 1.28 6.83
CA MET A 23 -8.75 0.00 6.31
C MET A 23 -8.80 -0.03 4.79
N GLY A 24 -9.87 0.49 4.18
CA GLY A 24 -10.02 0.54 2.73
C GLY A 24 -8.89 1.32 2.04
N ARG A 25 -8.50 2.47 2.60
CA ARG A 25 -7.44 3.33 2.06
C ARG A 25 -6.09 2.63 1.92
N ILE A 26 -5.75 1.69 2.80
CA ILE A 26 -4.49 0.92 2.73
C ILE A 26 -4.39 0.14 1.41
N TRP A 27 -5.53 -0.37 0.93
CA TRP A 27 -5.60 -1.25 -0.24
C TRP A 27 -5.93 -0.49 -1.54
N GLU A 28 -6.00 0.83 -1.50
CA GLU A 28 -6.23 1.64 -2.69
C GLU A 28 -5.00 1.65 -3.61
N PRO A 29 -5.18 1.65 -4.95
CA PRO A 29 -4.07 1.73 -5.90
C PRO A 29 -3.13 2.91 -5.65
N GLU A 30 -3.68 4.07 -5.27
CA GLU A 30 -2.91 5.27 -4.94
C GLU A 30 -1.95 5.02 -3.77
N THR A 31 -2.42 4.42 -2.68
CA THR A 31 -1.60 4.10 -1.50
C THR A 31 -0.52 3.08 -1.83
N ARG A 32 -0.88 2.05 -2.62
CA ARG A 32 0.08 1.04 -3.09
C ARG A 32 1.20 1.66 -3.92
N LEU A 33 0.85 2.45 -4.95
CA LEU A 33 1.84 3.09 -5.82
C LEU A 33 2.67 4.15 -5.09
N ARG A 34 2.08 4.85 -4.10
CA ARG A 34 2.84 5.74 -3.21
C ARG A 34 3.87 4.97 -2.39
N THR A 35 3.48 3.83 -1.83
CA THR A 35 4.41 2.95 -1.10
C THR A 35 5.56 2.48 -2.01
N TRP A 36 5.27 2.16 -3.27
CA TRP A 36 6.32 1.79 -4.24
C TRP A 36 7.27 2.95 -4.51
N LEU A 37 6.74 4.16 -4.65
CA LEU A 37 7.56 5.36 -4.83
C LEU A 37 8.50 5.58 -3.65
N ASP A 38 7.98 5.45 -2.42
CA ASP A 38 8.76 5.61 -1.20
C ASP A 38 9.89 4.57 -1.13
N ILE A 39 9.62 3.31 -1.51
CA ILE A 39 10.62 2.24 -1.57
C ILE A 39 11.69 2.55 -2.64
N GLU A 40 11.29 2.95 -3.85
CA GLU A 40 12.23 3.29 -4.93
C GLU A 40 13.14 4.47 -4.56
N ILE A 41 12.60 5.49 -3.91
CA ILE A 41 13.38 6.62 -3.40
C ILE A 41 14.37 6.11 -2.33
N ALA A 42 13.92 5.29 -1.38
CA ALA A 42 14.80 4.73 -0.35
C ALA A 42 15.93 3.86 -0.94
N ILE A 43 15.65 3.10 -2.01
CA ILE A 43 16.67 2.34 -2.74
C ILE A 43 17.70 3.30 -3.38
N CYS A 44 17.26 4.37 -4.02
CA CYS A 44 18.16 5.37 -4.60
C CYS A 44 19.03 6.04 -3.52
N GLU A 45 18.44 6.37 -2.36
CA GLU A 45 19.16 6.94 -1.22
C GLU A 45 20.25 5.98 -0.71
N ALA A 46 19.91 4.70 -0.53
CA ALA A 46 20.87 3.69 -0.12
C ALA A 46 22.00 3.51 -1.15
N TRP A 47 21.68 3.51 -2.44
CA TRP A 47 22.71 3.43 -3.48
C TRP A 47 23.64 4.65 -3.51
N ALA A 48 23.10 5.84 -3.26
CA ALA A 48 23.89 7.06 -3.21
C ALA A 48 24.81 7.07 -1.97
N GLU A 49 24.32 6.61 -0.82
CA GLU A 49 25.13 6.42 0.39
C GLU A 49 26.27 5.41 0.19
N LEU A 50 26.03 4.36 -0.61
CA LEU A 50 27.05 3.37 -0.98
C LEU A 50 27.99 3.85 -2.10
N GLY A 51 27.70 4.97 -2.76
CA GLY A 51 28.50 5.54 -3.84
C GLY A 51 28.29 4.90 -5.22
N GLU A 52 27.23 4.10 -5.38
CA GLU A 52 26.89 3.43 -6.65
C GLU A 52 26.14 4.36 -7.62
N ILE A 53 25.47 5.39 -7.08
CA ILE A 53 24.93 6.51 -7.87
C ILE A 53 25.45 7.86 -7.34
N PRO A 54 25.56 8.91 -8.17
CA PRO A 54 25.98 10.23 -7.71
C PRO A 54 25.00 10.83 -6.70
N MET A 55 25.49 11.43 -5.61
CA MET A 55 24.66 12.10 -4.61
C MET A 55 23.79 13.22 -5.20
N GLU A 56 24.26 13.87 -6.25
CA GLU A 56 23.56 14.94 -6.96
C GLU A 56 22.29 14.42 -7.66
N ALA A 57 22.19 13.12 -7.94
CA ALA A 57 21.00 12.52 -8.53
C ALA A 57 19.80 12.51 -7.57
N LEU A 58 20.04 12.51 -6.25
CA LEU A 58 18.98 12.47 -5.25
C LEU A 58 18.12 13.74 -5.23
N GLY A 59 18.67 14.90 -5.59
CA GLY A 59 17.92 16.16 -5.64
C GLY A 59 16.73 16.06 -6.61
N PRO A 60 16.98 15.83 -7.91
CA PRO A 60 15.91 15.63 -8.89
C PRO A 60 14.95 14.49 -8.54
N ILE A 61 15.46 13.36 -8.01
CA ILE A 61 14.62 12.21 -7.62
C ILE A 61 13.65 12.63 -6.52
N ARG A 62 14.12 13.21 -5.41
CA ARG A 62 13.26 13.59 -4.28
C ARG A 62 12.27 14.70 -4.63
N GLU A 63 12.67 15.66 -5.47
CA GLU A 63 11.86 16.84 -5.78
C GLU A 63 10.77 16.56 -6.83
N ARG A 64 11.04 15.66 -7.78
CA ARG A 64 10.21 15.51 -8.99
C ARG A 64 9.53 14.17 -9.13
N ALA A 65 10.04 13.12 -8.46
CA ALA A 65 9.48 11.79 -8.59
C ALA A 65 8.00 11.79 -8.19
N SER A 66 7.16 11.53 -9.17
CA SER A 66 5.72 11.56 -9.02
C SER A 66 5.08 10.57 -10.01
N PHE A 67 3.86 10.16 -9.71
CA PHE A 67 3.11 9.25 -10.56
C PHE A 67 1.66 9.69 -10.68
N SER A 68 0.98 9.10 -11.66
CA SER A 68 -0.46 9.15 -11.80
C SER A 68 -0.96 7.73 -11.99
N VAL A 69 -1.92 7.27 -11.17
CA VAL A 69 -2.52 5.93 -11.30
C VAL A 69 -2.96 5.68 -12.73
N LYS A 70 -3.64 6.66 -13.33
CA LYS A 70 -4.11 6.60 -14.72
C LYS A 70 -2.95 6.43 -15.71
N ARG A 71 -1.83 7.14 -15.51
CA ARG A 71 -0.67 7.04 -16.40
C ARG A 71 0.01 5.68 -16.29
N VAL A 72 0.11 5.14 -15.08
CA VAL A 72 0.63 3.77 -14.85
C VAL A 72 -0.25 2.75 -15.56
N GLU A 73 -1.58 2.83 -15.42
CA GLU A 73 -2.51 1.95 -16.12
C GLU A 73 -2.41 2.03 -17.65
N GLU A 74 -2.20 3.23 -18.20
CA GLU A 74 -1.99 3.41 -19.64
C GLU A 74 -0.73 2.71 -20.14
N ILE A 75 0.38 2.84 -19.40
CA ILE A 75 1.66 2.20 -19.75
C ILE A 75 1.54 0.68 -19.56
N GLU A 76 0.89 0.21 -18.50
CA GLU A 76 0.69 -1.21 -18.19
C GLU A 76 -0.06 -1.94 -19.31
N ARG A 77 -1.04 -1.30 -19.96
CA ARG A 77 -1.74 -1.90 -21.12
C ARG A 77 -0.79 -2.24 -22.26
N VAL A 78 0.31 -1.50 -22.39
CA VAL A 78 1.34 -1.69 -23.42
C VAL A 78 2.40 -2.67 -22.94
N THR A 79 2.96 -2.46 -21.75
CA THR A 79 4.07 -3.26 -21.20
C THR A 79 3.62 -4.64 -20.73
N ARG A 80 2.34 -4.78 -20.35
CA ARG A 80 1.76 -5.94 -19.67
C ARG A 80 2.54 -6.33 -18.41
N HIS A 81 3.13 -5.33 -17.75
CA HIS A 81 3.92 -5.48 -16.55
C HIS A 81 3.80 -4.22 -15.70
N ASP A 82 3.26 -4.39 -14.49
CA ASP A 82 2.90 -3.33 -13.54
C ASP A 82 4.11 -2.55 -13.00
N VAL A 83 5.15 -3.24 -12.50
CA VAL A 83 6.37 -2.57 -11.99
C VAL A 83 7.07 -1.79 -13.09
N ILE A 84 7.23 -2.37 -14.29
CA ILE A 84 7.81 -1.65 -15.43
C ILE A 84 6.96 -0.42 -15.78
N ALA A 85 5.63 -0.55 -15.78
CA ALA A 85 4.75 0.57 -16.04
C ALA A 85 4.89 1.69 -15.01
N PHE A 86 5.00 1.31 -13.73
CA PHE A 86 5.21 2.25 -12.64
C PHE A 86 6.54 2.98 -12.75
N VAL A 87 7.66 2.26 -12.86
CA VAL A 87 9.01 2.86 -12.97
C VAL A 87 9.11 3.74 -14.21
N THR A 88 8.52 3.33 -15.33
CA THR A 88 8.44 4.16 -16.54
C THR A 88 7.68 5.46 -16.29
N CYS A 89 6.50 5.39 -15.64
CA CYS A 89 5.73 6.57 -15.28
C CYS A 89 6.52 7.53 -14.39
N VAL A 90 7.21 7.01 -13.38
CA VAL A 90 7.95 7.85 -12.43
C VAL A 90 9.16 8.48 -13.12
N ALA A 91 9.89 7.72 -13.94
CA ALA A 91 11.03 8.22 -14.69
C ALA A 91 10.67 9.39 -15.63
N GLU A 92 9.47 9.39 -16.22
CA GLU A 92 8.95 10.52 -17.03
C GLU A 92 8.96 11.85 -16.25
N SER A 93 8.69 11.82 -14.95
CA SER A 93 8.64 13.03 -14.09
C SER A 93 10.02 13.54 -13.64
N ILE A 94 10.98 12.64 -13.45
CA ILE A 94 12.32 12.98 -12.93
C ILE A 94 13.21 13.55 -14.04
N GLY A 95 13.14 12.95 -15.23
CA GLY A 95 14.06 13.23 -16.34
C GLY A 95 15.29 12.31 -16.33
N PRO A 96 16.49 12.79 -16.70
CA PRO A 96 17.67 11.94 -16.90
C PRO A 96 18.07 11.06 -15.71
N GLU A 97 17.88 11.55 -14.49
CA GLU A 97 18.21 10.80 -13.26
C GLU A 97 17.22 9.67 -12.96
N GLY A 98 16.08 9.61 -13.66
CA GLY A 98 15.15 8.49 -13.59
C GLY A 98 15.77 7.17 -14.04
N ARG A 99 16.93 7.18 -14.71
CA ARG A 99 17.71 5.97 -15.06
C ARG A 99 18.20 5.18 -13.85
N TYR A 100 18.23 5.79 -12.66
CA TYR A 100 18.66 5.14 -11.42
C TYR A 100 17.52 4.48 -10.65
N LEU A 101 16.26 4.75 -11.03
CA LEU A 101 15.12 4.04 -10.46
C LEU A 101 15.27 2.54 -10.74
N HIS A 102 14.90 1.73 -9.75
CA HIS A 102 14.89 0.27 -9.84
C HIS A 102 16.27 -0.35 -10.16
N LEU A 103 17.37 0.39 -9.93
CA LEU A 103 18.72 -0.10 -10.20
C LEU A 103 19.08 -1.26 -9.25
N GLY A 104 19.46 -2.40 -9.83
CA GLY A 104 20.01 -3.54 -9.08
C GLY A 104 18.98 -4.34 -8.26
N VAL A 105 17.69 -4.05 -8.42
CA VAL A 105 16.59 -4.75 -7.73
C VAL A 105 15.64 -5.40 -8.74
N THR A 106 14.72 -6.21 -8.22
CA THR A 106 13.68 -6.90 -8.99
C THR A 106 12.29 -6.44 -8.55
N SER A 107 11.27 -6.81 -9.32
CA SER A 107 9.87 -6.59 -8.98
C SER A 107 9.53 -7.08 -7.56
N SER A 108 10.07 -8.22 -7.14
CA SER A 108 9.78 -8.78 -5.81
C SER A 108 10.26 -7.89 -4.66
N ASP A 109 11.40 -7.22 -4.82
CA ASP A 109 11.92 -6.30 -3.80
C ASP A 109 10.94 -5.16 -3.51
N ILE A 110 10.21 -4.70 -4.53
CA ILE A 110 9.18 -3.67 -4.41
C ILE A 110 7.86 -4.26 -3.91
N LEU A 111 7.39 -5.35 -4.55
CA LEU A 111 6.08 -5.94 -4.30
C LEU A 111 5.98 -6.52 -2.88
N ASP A 112 6.97 -7.30 -2.46
CA ASP A 112 6.93 -8.00 -1.17
C ASP A 112 7.13 -7.01 -0.02
N THR A 113 8.01 -6.02 -0.18
CA THR A 113 8.21 -4.94 0.79
C THR A 113 6.96 -4.09 0.92
N SER A 114 6.33 -3.72 -0.20
CA SER A 114 5.07 -2.97 -0.20
C SER A 114 3.95 -3.75 0.48
N MET A 115 3.84 -5.06 0.22
CA MET A 115 2.86 -5.92 0.87
C MET A 115 3.10 -6.01 2.39
N ALA A 116 4.35 -6.17 2.81
CA ALA A 116 4.72 -6.20 4.23
C ALA A 116 4.33 -4.89 4.94
N ILE A 117 4.55 -3.74 4.29
CA ILE A 117 4.13 -2.42 4.78
C ILE A 117 2.61 -2.36 4.91
N SER A 118 1.85 -2.73 3.86
CA SER A 118 0.38 -2.72 3.92
C SER A 118 -0.18 -3.64 5.00
N LEU A 119 0.44 -4.82 5.22
CA LEU A 119 0.05 -5.74 6.28
C LEU A 119 0.32 -5.19 7.67
N ARG A 120 1.48 -4.53 7.88
CA ARG A 120 1.79 -3.83 9.13
C ARG A 120 0.75 -2.76 9.41
N ASP A 121 0.49 -1.88 8.45
CA ASP A 121 -0.45 -0.77 8.62
C ASP A 121 -1.88 -1.27 8.91
N ALA A 122 -2.28 -2.37 8.26
CA ALA A 122 -3.56 -3.02 8.53
C ALA A 122 -3.60 -3.64 9.94
N ALA A 123 -2.51 -4.26 10.38
CA ALA A 123 -2.40 -4.83 11.73
C ALA A 123 -2.50 -3.74 12.80
N ASP A 124 -1.86 -2.59 12.59
CA ASP A 124 -1.92 -1.45 13.52
C ASP A 124 -3.37 -0.98 13.73
N LEU A 125 -4.17 -0.86 12.66
CA LEU A 125 -5.60 -0.50 12.75
C LEU A 125 -6.46 -1.56 13.46
N ILE A 126 -6.06 -2.83 13.40
CA ILE A 126 -6.74 -3.91 14.12
C ILE A 126 -6.38 -3.86 15.60
N ILE A 127 -5.10 -3.70 15.93
CA ILE A 127 -4.60 -3.61 17.31
C ILE A 127 -5.26 -2.42 18.02
N GLU A 128 -5.35 -1.26 17.38
CA GLU A 128 -6.05 -0.10 17.91
C GLU A 128 -7.52 -0.41 18.22
N GLY A 129 -8.22 -1.04 17.26
CA GLY A 129 -9.62 -1.45 17.44
C GLY A 129 -9.83 -2.45 18.57
N LEU A 130 -8.90 -3.41 18.74
CA LEU A 130 -8.91 -4.36 19.85
C LEU A 130 -8.71 -3.66 21.19
N GLY A 131 -7.82 -2.66 21.26
CA GLY A 131 -7.63 -1.83 22.46
C GLY A 131 -8.93 -1.17 22.90
N GLY A 132 -9.67 -0.56 21.98
CA GLY A 132 -10.97 0.04 22.26
C GLY A 132 -12.01 -0.98 22.73
N LEU A 133 -12.06 -2.15 22.10
CA LEU A 133 -12.98 -3.23 22.51
C LEU A 133 -12.67 -3.73 23.92
N LEU A 134 -11.39 -3.95 24.24
CA LEU A 134 -10.96 -4.40 25.57
C LEU A 134 -11.36 -3.40 26.65
N GLN A 135 -11.21 -2.10 26.38
CA GLN A 135 -11.61 -1.05 27.33
C GLN A 135 -13.13 -1.06 27.61
N VAL A 136 -13.95 -1.26 26.58
CA VAL A 136 -15.41 -1.38 26.75
C VAL A 136 -15.76 -2.62 27.56
N LEU A 137 -15.16 -3.77 27.23
CA LEU A 137 -15.39 -5.03 27.94
C LEU A 137 -14.96 -4.94 29.41
N GLU A 138 -13.81 -4.33 29.70
CA GLU A 138 -13.34 -4.09 31.06
C GLU A 138 -14.33 -3.23 31.85
N THR A 139 -14.78 -2.12 31.26
CA THR A 139 -15.78 -1.24 31.88
C THR A 139 -17.06 -1.99 32.23
N MET A 140 -17.62 -2.72 31.25
CA MET A 140 -18.83 -3.51 31.45
C MET A 140 -18.64 -4.62 32.50
N ALA A 141 -17.49 -5.28 32.50
CA ALA A 141 -17.19 -6.35 33.44
C ALA A 141 -17.10 -5.82 34.88
N LEU A 142 -16.52 -4.63 35.08
CA LEU A 142 -16.44 -3.97 36.38
C LEU A 142 -17.82 -3.47 36.84
N GLU A 143 -18.59 -2.84 35.94
CA GLU A 143 -19.95 -2.36 36.24
C GLU A 143 -20.88 -3.50 36.67
N HIS A 144 -20.84 -4.62 35.94
CA HIS A 144 -21.73 -5.76 36.19
C HIS A 144 -21.13 -6.83 37.09
N ARG A 145 -20.00 -6.56 37.75
CA ARG A 145 -19.27 -7.52 38.60
C ARG A 145 -20.15 -8.18 39.68
N HIS A 146 -21.15 -7.45 40.15
CA HIS A 146 -22.08 -7.90 41.20
C HIS A 146 -23.51 -8.11 40.71
N THR A 147 -23.75 -8.01 39.40
CA THR A 147 -25.06 -8.31 38.82
C THR A 147 -25.32 -9.81 38.89
N VAL A 148 -26.33 -10.22 39.66
CA VAL A 148 -26.72 -11.63 39.77
C VAL A 148 -27.37 -12.07 38.45
N MET A 149 -26.91 -13.19 37.89
CA MET A 149 -27.44 -13.78 36.67
C MET A 149 -27.59 -15.30 36.80
N ILE A 150 -28.56 -15.87 36.10
CA ILE A 150 -28.69 -17.34 35.98
C ILE A 150 -27.59 -17.83 35.03
N GLY A 151 -26.76 -18.77 35.49
CA GLY A 151 -25.76 -19.42 34.64
C GLY A 151 -26.39 -20.29 33.55
N ARG A 152 -25.80 -20.30 32.35
CA ARG A 152 -26.17 -21.16 31.22
C ARG A 152 -24.95 -21.89 30.70
#